data_AF-A0A4S9AZU1-F1
#
_entry.id   AF-A0A4S9AZU1-F1
#
_cell.length_a   1.000
_cell.length_b   1.000
_cell.length_c   1.000
_cell.angle_alpha   90.00
_cell.angle_beta   90.00
_cell.angle_gamma   90.00
#
_symmetry.space_group_name_H-M   'P 1'
#
loop_
_entity.id
_entity.type
_entity.pdbx_description
1 polymer ?
#
loop_
_entity_poly.entity_id
_entity_poly.type
_entity_poly.pdbx_seq_one_letter_code
_entity_poly.pdbx_strand_id
1 'polypeptide(L)'
;MYGRMSRESPWITMREKDAFRKVSIDWHRITEGRNTAKSLAHMEQQAEADKFQRWRAFRQADMLDAFKRMMGPDAEFRGVQFAILQALMQGHKNVLGIMPTGGGKSLTFMLPARCSPGGVTIVVIPLTALEGDMVRRCKESDIKCAVWDAARPPEWASIVFVTPEAAVGQAFKRFMQQKKSIGELDRLVIDECYVVLDSRRKTAERDAWRPEILELYKTVEQSVQTLFLTATLPPRNELEFFDRIGINKHEIVKFRDSTTRKEIKYQVVDYEKEEEEEALQRMVDDKKRQYLGKQIVVYCSKI
;
A
#
# COMPACT_ATOMS: atom_id res chain seq x y z
N MET A 1 -25.12 -0.55 24.91
CA MET A 1 -25.62 0.68 24.25
C MET A 1 -24.96 1.87 24.94
N TYR A 2 -23.93 2.47 24.33
CA TYR A 2 -23.53 3.88 24.46
C TYR A 2 -22.36 4.08 23.49
N GLY A 3 -22.69 4.49 22.28
CA GLY A 3 -21.72 5.07 21.35
C GLY A 3 -21.47 6.53 21.73
N ARG A 4 -20.24 6.99 21.51
CA ARG A 4 -19.99 8.38 21.15
C ARG A 4 -19.12 8.38 19.91
N MET A 5 -19.70 8.86 18.82
CA MET A 5 -18.98 9.36 17.67
C MET A 5 -18.07 10.49 18.17
N SER A 6 -16.76 10.27 18.18
CA SER A 6 -15.78 11.33 18.32
C SER A 6 -15.13 11.51 16.96
N ARG A 7 -15.16 12.74 16.44
CA ARG A 7 -14.38 13.14 15.26
C ARG A 7 -12.91 12.96 15.62
N GLU A 8 -12.30 11.89 15.17
CA GLU A 8 -10.89 11.58 15.44
C GLU A 8 -9.97 12.57 14.71
N SER A 9 -9.65 13.67 15.37
CA SER A 9 -8.35 14.31 15.16
C SER A 9 -7.25 13.40 15.72
N PRO A 10 -6.03 13.40 15.16
CA PRO A 10 -4.89 12.58 15.65
C PRO A 10 -4.48 12.81 17.11
N TRP A 11 -5.14 13.74 17.79
CA TRP A 11 -4.86 14.16 19.15
C TRP A 11 -6.12 13.99 20.01
N ILE A 12 -6.39 12.76 20.43
CA ILE A 12 -7.04 12.55 21.73
C ILE A 12 -6.16 13.24 22.77
N THR A 13 -6.74 14.13 23.59
CA THR A 13 -5.97 14.89 24.58
C THR A 13 -5.25 13.93 25.53
N MET A 14 -4.07 14.32 26.04
CA MET A 14 -3.26 13.49 26.95
C MET A 14 -4.10 12.95 28.14
N ARG A 15 -5.05 13.77 28.60
CA ARG A 15 -6.06 13.43 29.63
C ARG A 15 -7.02 12.30 29.24
N GLU A 16 -7.50 12.28 28.01
CA GLU A 16 -8.45 11.26 27.52
C GLU A 16 -7.73 9.93 27.26
N LYS A 17 -6.46 9.97 26.81
CA LYS A 17 -5.60 8.78 26.69
C LYS A 17 -5.25 8.22 28.07
N ASP A 18 -4.92 9.08 29.04
CA ASP A 18 -4.67 8.68 30.43
C ASP A 18 -5.91 8.05 31.07
N ALA A 19 -7.12 8.54 30.75
CA ALA A 19 -8.36 7.95 31.23
C ALA A 19 -8.60 6.53 30.68
N PHE A 20 -8.39 6.32 29.38
CA PHE A 20 -8.50 4.99 28.76
C PHE A 20 -7.44 4.01 29.30
N ARG A 21 -6.21 4.52 29.49
CA ARG A 21 -5.08 3.78 30.09
C ARG A 21 -5.38 3.33 31.52
N LYS A 22 -6.00 4.19 32.32
CA LYS A 22 -6.40 3.86 33.70
C LYS A 22 -7.41 2.72 33.72
N VAL A 23 -8.40 2.77 32.83
CA VAL A 23 -9.42 1.72 32.68
C VAL A 23 -8.80 0.39 32.21
N SER A 24 -7.86 0.41 31.26
CA SER A 24 -7.17 -0.79 30.78
C SER A 24 -6.26 -1.43 31.84
N ILE A 25 -5.47 -0.63 32.56
CA ILE A 25 -4.62 -1.11 33.67
C ILE A 25 -5.48 -1.69 34.78
N ASP A 26 -6.61 -1.06 35.12
CA ASP A 26 -7.52 -1.57 36.13
C ASP A 26 -8.16 -2.89 35.69
N TRP A 27 -8.47 -3.07 34.41
CA TRP A 27 -9.01 -4.33 33.87
C TRP A 27 -7.99 -5.48 33.96
N HIS A 28 -6.73 -5.28 33.54
CA HIS A 28 -5.68 -6.31 33.64
C HIS A 28 -5.28 -6.62 35.08
N ARG A 29 -5.37 -5.62 35.98
CA ARG A 29 -5.16 -5.84 37.41
C ARG A 29 -6.20 -6.78 38.02
N ILE A 30 -7.42 -6.76 37.47
CA ILE A 30 -8.54 -7.62 37.89
C ILE A 30 -8.40 -9.03 37.30
N THR A 31 -7.90 -9.18 36.07
CA THR A 31 -7.88 -10.47 35.36
C THR A 31 -6.58 -11.26 35.44
N GLU A 32 -5.42 -10.60 35.56
CA GLU A 32 -4.10 -11.26 35.35
C GLU A 32 -3.06 -10.98 36.44
N GLY A 33 -3.41 -10.20 37.47
CA GLY A 33 -2.54 -9.91 38.63
C GLY A 33 -1.72 -8.60 38.50
N ARG A 34 -1.13 -8.14 39.62
CA ARG A 34 -0.50 -6.80 39.70
C ARG A 34 0.86 -6.67 39.00
N ASN A 35 1.64 -7.75 38.89
CA ASN A 35 2.99 -7.71 38.32
C ASN A 35 2.98 -7.74 36.78
N THR A 36 2.08 -8.54 36.20
CA THR A 36 1.78 -8.60 34.76
C THR A 36 1.26 -7.26 34.24
N ALA A 37 0.32 -6.63 34.94
CA ALA A 37 -0.21 -5.32 34.57
C ALA A 37 0.85 -4.20 34.55
N LYS A 38 1.81 -4.20 35.50
CA LYS A 38 2.93 -3.23 35.50
C LYS A 38 3.92 -3.46 34.36
N SER A 39 4.20 -4.73 34.03
CA SER A 39 5.07 -5.08 32.92
C SER A 39 4.48 -4.68 31.57
N LEU A 40 3.18 -4.96 31.36
CA LEU A 40 2.45 -4.57 30.16
C LEU A 40 2.41 -3.05 29.98
N ALA A 41 2.07 -2.29 31.03
CA ALA A 41 2.03 -0.84 30.97
C ALA A 41 3.40 -0.19 30.66
N HIS A 42 4.49 -0.83 31.10
CA HIS A 42 5.86 -0.41 30.78
C HIS A 42 6.21 -0.72 29.32
N MET A 43 5.85 -1.90 28.82
CA MET A 43 6.04 -2.28 27.41
C MET A 43 5.25 -1.37 26.47
N GLU A 44 4.01 -1.03 26.80
CA GLU A 44 3.19 -0.08 26.03
C GLU A 44 3.83 1.32 25.98
N GLN A 45 4.34 1.80 27.11
CA GLN A 45 5.01 3.10 27.17
C GLN A 45 6.30 3.13 26.33
N GLN A 46 7.06 2.04 26.35
CA GLN A 46 8.25 1.91 25.52
C GLN A 46 7.88 1.87 24.03
N ALA A 47 6.87 1.09 23.66
CA ALA A 47 6.37 1.02 22.29
C ALA A 47 5.88 2.38 21.77
N GLU A 48 5.16 3.15 22.59
CA GLU A 48 4.75 4.52 22.25
C GLU A 48 5.94 5.47 22.07
N ALA A 49 6.93 5.39 22.96
CA ALA A 49 8.14 6.18 22.87
C ALA A 49 8.95 5.86 21.60
N ASP A 50 9.15 4.58 21.30
CA ASP A 50 9.87 4.11 20.12
C ASP A 50 9.14 4.53 18.83
N LYS A 51 7.81 4.39 18.80
CA LYS A 51 6.98 4.87 17.69
C LYS A 51 7.09 6.37 17.51
N PHE A 52 7.10 7.15 18.60
CA PHE A 52 7.27 8.60 18.53
C PHE A 52 8.65 9.00 18.01
N GLN A 53 9.72 8.31 18.45
CA GLN A 53 11.07 8.54 17.95
C GLN A 53 11.18 8.25 16.45
N ARG A 54 10.65 7.10 16.00
CA ARG A 54 10.59 6.76 14.56
C ARG A 54 9.85 7.80 13.75
N TRP A 55 8.66 8.20 14.21
CA TRP A 55 7.85 9.22 13.55
C TRP A 55 8.58 10.57 13.45
N ARG A 56 9.28 10.97 14.52
CA ARG A 56 10.07 12.21 14.55
C ARG A 56 11.25 12.12 13.59
N ALA A 57 11.98 11.00 13.58
CA ALA A 57 13.10 10.77 12.68
C ALA A 57 12.66 10.84 11.21
N PHE A 58 11.56 10.16 10.87
CA PHE A 58 10.99 10.20 9.52
C PHE A 58 10.59 11.61 9.08
N ARG A 59 10.02 12.42 9.98
CA ARG A 59 9.64 13.81 9.70
C ARG A 59 10.81 14.77 9.52
N GLN A 60 11.92 14.50 10.20
CA GLN A 60 13.12 15.34 10.17
C GLN A 60 14.12 14.88 9.10
N ALA A 61 13.87 13.73 8.46
CA ALA A 61 14.71 13.21 7.41
C ALA A 61 14.71 14.15 6.18
N ASP A 62 15.90 14.45 5.68
CA ASP A 62 16.07 15.03 4.36
C ASP A 62 15.77 13.95 3.30
N MET A 63 14.58 14.03 2.70
CA MET A 63 14.12 13.04 1.74
C MET A 63 14.98 13.02 0.48
N LEU A 64 15.54 14.16 0.05
CA LEU A 64 16.35 14.21 -1.16
C LEU A 64 17.70 13.55 -0.92
N ASP A 65 18.36 13.88 0.19
CA ASP A 65 19.62 13.23 0.59
C ASP A 65 19.42 11.72 0.81
N ALA A 66 18.35 11.32 1.51
CA ALA A 66 18.03 9.91 1.70
C ALA A 66 17.78 9.19 0.36
N PHE A 67 17.10 9.85 -0.58
CA PHE A 67 16.84 9.31 -1.91
C PHE A 67 18.13 9.16 -2.73
N LYS A 68 19.01 10.17 -2.70
CA LYS A 68 20.30 10.12 -3.38
C LYS A 68 21.22 9.04 -2.82
N ARG A 69 21.21 8.82 -1.50
CA ARG A 69 21.93 7.69 -0.89
C ARG A 69 21.37 6.34 -1.29
N MET A 70 20.09 6.26 -1.64
CA MET A 70 19.42 5.02 -2.04
C MET A 70 19.60 4.71 -3.53
N MET A 71 19.57 5.73 -4.39
CA MET A 71 19.53 5.54 -5.86
C MET A 71 20.74 6.10 -6.62
N GLY A 72 21.60 6.90 -5.97
CA GLY A 72 22.75 7.58 -6.57
C GLY A 72 22.66 9.12 -6.53
N PRO A 73 23.78 9.83 -6.73
CA PRO A 73 23.89 11.28 -6.54
C PRO A 73 22.99 12.11 -7.49
N ASP A 74 22.70 11.57 -8.67
CA ASP A 74 21.87 12.20 -9.72
C ASP A 74 20.38 11.86 -9.58
N ALA A 75 19.99 11.21 -8.48
CA ALA A 75 18.60 10.83 -8.27
C ALA A 75 17.70 12.06 -8.04
N GLU A 76 16.63 12.15 -8.81
CA GLU A 76 15.62 13.21 -8.73
C GLU A 76 14.21 12.64 -8.63
N PHE A 77 13.38 13.26 -7.80
CA PHE A 77 11.98 12.87 -7.68
C PHE A 77 11.23 13.16 -8.99
N ARG A 78 10.37 12.24 -9.39
CA ARG A 78 9.56 12.34 -10.60
C ARG A 78 8.11 12.61 -10.26
N GLY A 79 7.47 13.45 -11.06
CA GLY A 79 6.03 13.71 -10.95
C GLY A 79 5.61 14.06 -9.52
N VAL A 80 4.66 13.30 -8.98
CA VAL A 80 4.10 13.54 -7.64
C VAL A 80 4.80 12.78 -6.50
N GLN A 81 5.93 12.12 -6.74
CA GLN A 81 6.63 11.32 -5.71
C GLN A 81 6.94 12.13 -4.44
N PHE A 82 7.55 13.30 -4.61
CA PHE A 82 7.91 14.15 -3.47
C PHE A 82 6.69 14.65 -2.71
N ALA A 83 5.61 15.01 -3.41
CA ALA A 83 4.36 15.46 -2.78
C ALA A 83 3.71 14.34 -1.95
N ILE A 84 3.72 13.09 -2.44
CA ILE A 84 3.28 11.92 -1.69
C ILE A 84 4.13 11.74 -0.43
N LEU A 85 5.46 11.75 -0.58
CA LEU A 85 6.39 11.60 0.56
C LEU A 85 6.20 12.69 1.61
N GLN A 86 6.06 13.95 1.19
CA GLN A 86 5.75 15.06 2.09
C GLN A 86 4.43 14.85 2.82
N ALA A 87 3.39 14.38 2.14
CA ALA A 87 2.12 14.10 2.81
C ALA A 87 2.26 12.98 3.85
N LEU A 88 3.03 11.94 3.54
CA LEU A 88 3.34 10.87 4.49
C LEU A 88 4.10 11.41 5.71
N MET A 89 5.13 12.24 5.50
CA MET A 89 5.87 12.90 6.59
C MET A 89 4.96 13.78 7.44
N GLN A 90 4.07 14.55 6.82
CA GLN A 90 3.07 15.35 7.52
C GLN A 90 2.07 14.51 8.31
N GLY A 91 2.10 13.18 8.20
CA GLY A 91 1.27 12.29 8.98
C GLY A 91 -0.17 12.22 8.50
N HIS A 92 -0.42 12.57 7.22
CA HIS A 92 -1.74 12.35 6.63
C HIS A 92 -2.07 10.85 6.71
N LYS A 93 -3.25 10.55 7.27
CA LYS A 93 -3.66 9.18 7.58
C LYS A 93 -3.85 8.36 6.30
N ASN A 94 -4.53 8.92 5.31
CA ASN A 94 -4.78 8.27 4.02
C ASN A 94 -4.21 9.12 2.90
N VAL A 95 -3.38 8.52 2.04
CA VAL A 95 -2.79 9.17 0.87
C VAL A 95 -3.05 8.32 -0.37
N LEU A 96 -3.56 8.93 -1.44
CA LEU A 96 -3.77 8.29 -2.73
C LEU A 96 -2.81 8.86 -3.76
N GLY A 97 -1.91 8.02 -4.27
CA GLY A 97 -1.00 8.34 -5.37
C GLY A 97 -1.45 7.69 -6.68
N ILE A 98 -1.84 8.51 -7.65
CA ILE A 98 -2.19 8.07 -9.00
C ILE A 98 -1.03 8.43 -9.93
N MET A 99 -0.26 7.43 -10.35
CA MET A 99 1.02 7.62 -11.03
C MET A 99 1.16 6.64 -12.21
N PRO A 100 1.74 7.05 -13.35
CA PRO A 100 1.90 6.16 -14.51
C PRO A 100 2.69 4.89 -14.17
N THR A 101 2.48 3.81 -14.93
CA THR A 101 3.33 2.62 -14.87
C THR A 101 4.77 3.01 -15.19
N GLY A 102 5.73 2.57 -14.37
CA GLY A 102 7.13 3.02 -14.46
C GLY A 102 7.42 4.38 -13.83
N GLY A 103 6.40 5.11 -13.35
CA GLY A 103 6.55 6.40 -12.65
C GLY A 103 7.18 6.31 -11.25
N GLY A 104 7.71 5.15 -10.87
CA GLY A 104 8.42 4.94 -9.60
C GLY A 104 7.50 4.92 -8.36
N LYS A 105 6.30 4.35 -8.47
CA LYS A 105 5.38 4.15 -7.33
C LYS A 105 6.08 3.51 -6.12
N SER A 106 6.93 2.50 -6.36
CA SER A 106 7.61 1.76 -5.28
C SER A 106 8.49 2.65 -4.39
N LEU A 107 9.07 3.71 -4.95
CA LEU A 107 9.87 4.67 -4.18
C LEU A 107 9.08 5.27 -3.01
N THR A 108 7.79 5.53 -3.21
CA THR A 108 6.94 6.25 -2.26
C THR A 108 6.69 5.48 -0.96
N PHE A 109 6.97 4.17 -0.93
CA PHE A 109 6.95 3.37 0.30
C PHE A 109 8.32 2.83 0.70
N MET A 110 9.22 2.57 -0.26
CA MET A 110 10.56 2.07 0.03
C MET A 110 11.42 3.10 0.76
N LEU A 111 11.42 4.35 0.29
CA LEU A 111 12.23 5.40 0.90
C LEU A 111 11.80 5.68 2.36
N PRO A 112 10.50 5.82 2.67
CA PRO A 112 10.06 5.90 4.05
C PRO A 112 10.45 4.72 4.93
N ALA A 113 10.38 3.48 4.43
CA ALA A 113 10.78 2.29 5.19
C ALA A 113 12.29 2.30 5.51
N ARG A 114 13.12 2.82 4.60
CA ARG A 114 14.55 3.03 4.84
C ARG A 114 14.82 4.12 5.89
N CYS A 115 14.00 5.18 5.92
CA CYS A 115 14.14 6.29 6.85
C CYS A 115 13.54 6.05 8.25
N SER A 116 12.76 4.97 8.43
CA SER A 116 12.09 4.62 9.70
C SER A 116 12.53 3.23 10.18
N PRO A 117 13.80 3.05 10.58
CA PRO A 117 14.28 1.74 11.03
C PRO A 117 13.55 1.30 12.31
N GLY A 118 13.27 -0.01 12.39
CA GLY A 118 12.51 -0.60 13.49
C GLY A 118 10.99 -0.55 13.31
N GLY A 119 10.51 0.09 12.24
CA GLY A 119 9.12 -0.02 11.80
C GLY A 119 8.95 -1.04 10.66
N VAL A 120 7.73 -1.56 10.51
CA VAL A 120 7.32 -2.41 9.40
C VAL A 120 6.32 -1.68 8.50
N THR A 121 6.59 -1.71 7.20
CA THR A 121 5.66 -1.34 6.14
C THR A 121 5.13 -2.60 5.49
N ILE A 122 3.81 -2.78 5.51
CA ILE A 122 3.15 -3.89 4.82
C ILE A 122 2.73 -3.40 3.43
N VAL A 123 3.06 -4.16 2.39
CA VAL A 123 2.73 -3.82 1.00
C VAL A 123 1.90 -4.94 0.41
N VAL A 124 0.64 -4.64 0.13
CA VAL A 124 -0.29 -5.56 -0.52
C VAL A 124 -0.14 -5.40 -2.03
N ILE A 125 0.31 -6.47 -2.69
CA ILE A 125 0.57 -6.51 -4.13
C ILE A 125 -0.34 -7.53 -4.82
N PRO A 126 -0.96 -7.21 -5.96
CA PRO A 126 -1.99 -8.07 -6.57
C PRO A 126 -1.45 -9.31 -7.28
N LEU A 127 -0.14 -9.39 -7.56
CA LEU A 127 0.46 -10.41 -8.43
C LEU A 127 1.76 -10.94 -7.82
N THR A 128 1.85 -12.27 -7.68
CA THR A 128 3.05 -12.99 -7.22
C THR A 128 4.27 -12.78 -8.12
N ALA A 129 4.05 -12.59 -9.42
CA ALA A 129 5.11 -12.30 -10.38
C ALA A 129 5.90 -11.01 -10.06
N LEU A 130 5.30 -10.08 -9.28
CA LEU A 130 5.98 -8.85 -8.86
C LEU A 130 6.83 -9.02 -7.61
N GLU A 131 6.67 -10.11 -6.85
CA GLU A 131 7.38 -10.34 -5.59
C GLU A 131 8.90 -10.38 -5.79
N GLY A 132 9.37 -11.17 -6.76
CA GLY A 132 10.80 -11.32 -7.03
C GLY A 132 11.47 -9.99 -7.41
N ASP A 133 10.79 -9.18 -8.23
CA ASP A 133 11.29 -7.86 -8.60
C ASP A 133 11.31 -6.87 -7.43
N MET A 134 10.29 -6.90 -6.58
CA MET A 134 10.23 -6.01 -5.41
C MET A 134 11.27 -6.38 -4.36
N VAL A 135 11.46 -7.68 -4.10
CA VAL A 135 12.51 -8.19 -3.20
C VAL A 135 13.89 -7.81 -3.72
N ARG A 136 14.14 -7.97 -5.02
CA ARG A 136 15.40 -7.57 -5.66
C ARG A 136 15.66 -6.08 -5.47
N ARG A 137 14.68 -5.22 -5.74
CA ARG A 137 14.82 -3.76 -5.55
C ARG A 137 15.08 -3.37 -4.09
N CYS A 138 14.43 -4.02 -3.14
CA CYS A 138 14.70 -3.79 -1.71
C CYS A 138 16.13 -4.17 -1.35
N LYS A 139 16.63 -5.31 -1.84
CA LYS A 139 18.03 -5.73 -1.63
C LYS A 139 19.02 -4.73 -2.23
N GLU A 140 18.78 -4.27 -3.46
CA GLU A 140 19.58 -3.22 -4.12
C GLU A 140 19.58 -1.89 -3.33
N SER A 141 18.48 -1.62 -2.62
CA SER A 141 18.31 -0.42 -1.79
C SER A 141 18.68 -0.63 -0.31
N ASP A 142 19.29 -1.77 0.04
CA ASP A 142 19.63 -2.15 1.41
C ASP A 142 18.44 -1.99 2.39
N ILE A 143 17.28 -2.51 1.97
CA ILE A 143 16.06 -2.58 2.76
C ILE A 143 15.80 -4.05 3.08
N LYS A 144 15.66 -4.35 4.37
CA LYS A 144 15.25 -5.69 4.84
C LYS A 144 13.79 -5.93 4.43
N CYS A 145 13.56 -6.85 3.49
CA CYS A 145 12.21 -7.20 3.05
C CYS A 145 11.99 -8.71 2.99
N ALA A 146 10.74 -9.13 3.07
CA ALA A 146 10.34 -10.51 2.85
C ALA A 146 8.96 -10.59 2.18
N VAL A 147 8.70 -11.71 1.53
CA VAL A 147 7.34 -12.12 1.18
C VAL A 147 6.72 -12.80 2.38
N TRP A 148 5.44 -12.55 2.62
CA TRP A 148 4.69 -13.16 3.70
C TRP A 148 4.65 -14.69 3.57
N ASP A 149 5.08 -15.38 4.61
CA ASP A 149 4.95 -16.83 4.79
C ASP A 149 4.21 -17.07 6.10
N ALA A 150 3.00 -17.63 6.04
CA ALA A 150 2.17 -17.88 7.21
C ALA A 150 2.81 -18.89 8.19
N ALA A 151 3.65 -19.80 7.70
CA ALA A 151 4.37 -20.76 8.54
C ALA A 151 5.60 -20.13 9.20
N ARG A 152 6.18 -19.09 8.59
CA ARG A 152 7.36 -18.38 9.08
C ARG A 152 7.20 -16.87 8.91
N PRO A 153 6.42 -16.21 9.80
CA PRO A 153 6.24 -14.77 9.75
C PRO A 153 7.57 -14.00 9.77
N PRO A 154 7.79 -13.04 8.85
CA PRO A 154 9.06 -12.35 8.71
C PRO A 154 9.23 -11.19 9.71
N GLU A 155 9.46 -11.52 10.99
CA GLU A 155 9.54 -10.54 12.09
C GLU A 155 10.63 -9.47 11.92
N TRP A 156 11.70 -9.79 11.18
CA TRP A 156 12.88 -8.95 10.99
C TRP A 156 12.78 -7.95 9.83
N ALA A 157 11.72 -8.06 9.01
CA ALA A 157 11.59 -7.30 7.78
C ALA A 157 11.02 -5.90 8.03
N SER A 158 11.63 -4.88 7.41
CA SER A 158 11.12 -3.52 7.35
C SER A 158 10.02 -3.37 6.29
N ILE A 159 10.02 -4.23 5.26
CA ILE A 159 8.93 -4.33 4.29
C ILE A 159 8.45 -5.78 4.19
N VAL A 160 7.14 -5.99 4.34
CA VAL A 160 6.50 -7.29 4.12
C VAL A 160 5.57 -7.20 2.92
N PHE A 161 5.88 -7.95 1.86
CA PHE A 161 5.02 -8.09 0.69
C PHE A 161 4.01 -9.21 0.93
N VAL A 162 2.74 -8.97 0.61
CA VAL A 162 1.67 -9.95 0.81
C VAL A 162 0.65 -9.85 -0.33
N THR A 163 0.07 -10.97 -0.73
CA THR A 163 -1.04 -10.97 -1.68
C THR A 163 -2.36 -10.68 -0.96
N PRO A 164 -3.39 -10.15 -1.64
CA PRO A 164 -4.71 -9.95 -1.03
C PRO A 164 -5.29 -11.20 -0.37
N GLU A 165 -5.14 -12.35 -1.01
CA GLU A 165 -5.66 -13.64 -0.54
C GLU A 165 -4.99 -14.07 0.77
N ALA A 166 -3.68 -13.87 0.88
CA ALA A 166 -2.94 -14.16 2.11
C ALA A 166 -3.23 -13.14 3.22
N ALA A 167 -3.50 -11.88 2.85
CA ALA A 167 -3.72 -10.78 3.79
C ALA A 167 -5.01 -10.90 4.62
N VAL A 168 -5.96 -11.76 4.22
CA VAL A 168 -7.15 -12.04 5.04
C VAL A 168 -7.01 -13.24 5.96
N GLY A 169 -5.94 -14.00 5.82
CA GLY A 169 -5.63 -15.15 6.67
C GLY A 169 -5.46 -14.74 8.14
N GLN A 170 -5.93 -15.60 9.05
CA GLN A 170 -5.84 -15.33 10.50
C GLN A 170 -4.40 -15.15 10.98
N ALA A 171 -3.44 -15.90 10.43
CA ALA A 171 -2.03 -15.76 10.76
C ALA A 171 -1.50 -14.36 10.45
N PHE A 172 -1.86 -13.81 9.29
CA PHE A 172 -1.46 -12.47 8.89
C PHE A 172 -2.14 -11.39 9.75
N LYS A 173 -3.44 -11.54 10.03
CA LYS A 173 -4.16 -10.64 10.94
C LYS A 173 -3.52 -10.60 12.33
N ARG A 174 -3.11 -11.75 12.87
CA ARG A 174 -2.37 -11.83 14.15
C ARG A 174 -1.02 -11.12 14.08
N PHE A 175 -0.25 -11.36 13.02
CA PHE A 175 1.03 -10.67 12.79
C PHE A 175 0.85 -9.15 12.73
N MET A 176 -0.14 -8.66 11.97
CA MET A 176 -0.48 -7.23 11.91
C MET A 176 -0.85 -6.66 13.28
N GLN A 177 -1.73 -7.36 14.02
CA GLN A 177 -2.17 -6.93 15.35
C GLN A 177 -1.01 -6.89 16.35
N GLN A 178 -0.11 -7.87 16.30
CA GLN A 178 1.10 -7.91 17.12
C GLN A 178 2.02 -6.73 16.79
N LYS A 179 2.35 -6.51 15.51
CA LYS A 179 3.19 -5.37 15.10
C LYS A 179 2.55 -4.03 15.49
N LYS A 180 1.23 -3.93 15.42
CA LYS A 180 0.47 -2.75 15.88
C LYS A 180 0.55 -2.55 17.39
N SER A 181 0.39 -3.61 18.20
CA SER A 181 0.38 -3.50 19.67
C SER A 181 1.75 -3.12 20.24
N ILE A 182 2.84 -3.57 19.61
CA ILE A 182 4.21 -3.18 19.98
C ILE A 182 4.68 -1.90 19.27
N GLY A 183 3.77 -1.21 18.56
CA GLY A 183 4.02 0.07 17.92
C GLY A 183 4.85 0.03 16.64
N GLU A 184 5.31 -1.13 16.19
CA GLU A 184 6.18 -1.33 15.02
C GLU A 184 5.45 -1.20 13.68
N LEU A 185 4.12 -1.30 13.62
CA LEU A 185 3.38 -1.14 12.35
C LEU A 185 3.28 0.33 11.94
N ASP A 186 4.14 0.74 11.01
CA ASP A 186 4.25 2.14 10.56
C ASP A 186 3.25 2.47 9.44
N ARG A 187 3.15 1.58 8.44
CA ARG A 187 2.37 1.86 7.23
C ARG A 187 1.77 0.61 6.61
N LEU A 188 0.59 0.78 6.03
CA LEU A 188 0.02 -0.14 5.06
C LEU A 188 0.04 0.51 3.67
N VAL A 189 0.47 -0.25 2.67
CA VAL A 189 0.49 0.17 1.28
C VAL A 189 -0.36 -0.79 0.49
N ILE A 190 -1.27 -0.24 -0.32
CA ILE A 190 -2.12 -1.03 -1.21
C ILE A 190 -1.75 -0.67 -2.64
N ASP A 191 -0.97 -1.53 -3.27
CA ASP A 191 -0.59 -1.37 -4.67
C ASP A 191 -1.70 -1.87 -5.59
N GLU A 192 -1.84 -1.21 -6.74
CA GLU A 192 -2.99 -1.33 -7.64
C GLU A 192 -4.34 -1.30 -6.91
N CYS A 193 -4.53 -0.30 -6.06
CA CYS A 193 -5.72 -0.14 -5.24
C CYS A 193 -7.03 -0.10 -6.05
N TYR A 194 -6.97 0.29 -7.33
CA TYR A 194 -8.11 0.33 -8.24
C TYR A 194 -8.79 -1.04 -8.43
N VAL A 195 -8.11 -2.16 -8.15
CA VAL A 195 -8.67 -3.51 -8.24
C VAL A 195 -9.95 -3.65 -7.40
N VAL A 196 -10.11 -2.84 -6.36
CA VAL A 196 -11.35 -2.78 -5.57
C VAL A 196 -12.58 -2.38 -6.40
N LEU A 197 -12.40 -1.67 -7.52
CA LEU A 197 -13.44 -1.26 -8.46
C LEU A 197 -13.72 -2.35 -9.51
N ASP A 198 -12.72 -3.17 -9.85
CA ASP A 198 -12.79 -4.24 -10.85
C ASP A 198 -13.47 -5.51 -10.32
N SER A 199 -14.17 -5.43 -9.18
CA SER A 199 -15.22 -6.40 -8.89
C SER A 199 -16.31 -6.22 -9.96
N ARG A 200 -16.14 -6.91 -11.08
CA ARG A 200 -16.91 -6.74 -12.31
C ARG A 200 -18.39 -6.59 -11.98
N ARG A 201 -18.99 -5.59 -12.62
CA ARG A 201 -20.41 -5.27 -12.59
C ARG A 201 -21.27 -6.55 -12.59
N LYS A 202 -22.08 -6.70 -11.54
CA LYS A 202 -23.35 -7.44 -11.45
C LYS A 202 -23.61 -8.45 -12.58
N THR A 203 -23.42 -9.74 -12.30
CA THR A 203 -24.43 -10.75 -12.66
C THR A 203 -25.07 -11.19 -11.35
N ALA A 204 -26.40 -11.24 -11.30
CA ALA A 204 -27.21 -11.41 -10.09
C ALA A 204 -27.06 -12.77 -9.39
N GLU A 205 -26.08 -13.57 -9.79
CA GLU A 205 -25.82 -14.92 -9.30
C GLU A 205 -24.30 -15.07 -9.22
N ARG A 206 -23.78 -15.29 -8.00
CA ARG A 206 -22.37 -15.40 -7.57
C ARG A 206 -21.74 -14.09 -7.09
N ASP A 207 -21.83 -13.91 -5.78
CA ASP A 207 -21.16 -12.91 -4.97
C ASP A 207 -19.65 -12.79 -5.24
N ALA A 208 -19.22 -11.52 -5.30
CA ALA A 208 -17.91 -10.99 -4.94
C ALA A 208 -16.68 -11.74 -5.48
N TRP A 209 -16.14 -11.29 -6.62
CA TRP A 209 -14.72 -11.48 -6.86
C TRP A 209 -13.94 -10.56 -5.91
N ARG A 210 -13.16 -11.17 -5.01
CA ARG A 210 -12.26 -10.56 -4.02
C ARG A 210 -12.89 -9.94 -2.75
N PRO A 211 -13.79 -10.65 -2.02
CA PRO A 211 -14.18 -10.23 -0.66
C PRO A 211 -12.98 -9.98 0.23
N GLU A 212 -11.84 -10.62 -0.05
CA GLU A 212 -10.60 -10.51 0.70
C GLU A 212 -10.00 -9.11 0.63
N ILE A 213 -10.07 -8.44 -0.53
CA ILE A 213 -9.60 -7.06 -0.69
C ILE A 213 -10.50 -6.10 0.09
N LEU A 214 -11.81 -6.27 0.02
CA LEU A 214 -12.77 -5.44 0.76
C LEU A 214 -12.68 -5.68 2.27
N GLU A 215 -12.51 -6.92 2.69
CA GLU A 215 -12.28 -7.29 4.08
C GLU A 215 -10.95 -6.75 4.57
N LEU A 216 -9.89 -6.82 3.77
CA LEU A 216 -8.62 -6.18 4.05
C LEU A 216 -8.83 -4.69 4.30
N TYR A 217 -9.46 -3.95 3.37
CA TYR A 217 -9.76 -2.51 3.52
C TYR A 217 -10.56 -2.21 4.79
N LYS A 218 -11.55 -3.05 5.14
CA LYS A 218 -12.31 -2.94 6.39
C LYS A 218 -11.45 -3.25 7.64
N THR A 219 -10.51 -4.20 7.51
CA THR A 219 -9.59 -4.62 8.57
C THR A 219 -8.45 -3.63 8.78
N VAL A 220 -8.21 -2.70 7.83
CA VAL A 220 -7.26 -1.55 7.98
C VAL A 220 -7.80 -0.52 8.99
N GLU A 221 -8.38 -0.96 10.10
CA GLU A 221 -9.04 -0.12 11.07
C GLU A 221 -8.09 0.96 11.65
N GLN A 222 -8.37 2.19 11.21
CA GLN A 222 -8.21 3.55 11.77
C GLN A 222 -6.92 4.03 12.46
N SER A 223 -5.87 3.24 12.68
CA SER A 223 -4.69 3.74 13.42
C SER A 223 -3.32 3.59 12.76
N VAL A 224 -3.29 3.17 11.49
CA VAL A 224 -2.06 3.06 10.69
C VAL A 224 -2.16 3.98 9.48
N GLN A 225 -1.07 4.63 9.12
CA GLN A 225 -1.01 5.43 7.89
C GLN A 225 -1.16 4.50 6.68
N THR A 226 -2.06 4.84 5.75
CA THR A 226 -2.36 4.02 4.58
C THR A 226 -2.03 4.78 3.29
N LEU A 227 -1.27 4.13 2.41
CA LEU A 227 -0.91 4.64 1.10
C LEU A 227 -1.55 3.77 0.02
N PHE A 228 -2.41 4.37 -0.79
CA PHE A 228 -3.06 3.73 -1.93
C PHE A 228 -2.33 4.13 -3.21
N LEU A 229 -1.94 3.17 -4.04
CA LEU A 229 -1.17 3.41 -5.25
C LEU A 229 -1.85 2.77 -6.46
N THR A 230 -1.88 3.48 -7.59
CA THR A 230 -2.37 2.91 -8.86
C THR A 230 -1.94 3.74 -10.07
N ALA A 231 -1.90 3.13 -11.25
CA ALA A 231 -1.82 3.85 -12.52
C ALA A 231 -3.17 4.11 -13.18
N THR A 232 -4.24 3.46 -12.73
CA THR A 232 -5.47 3.25 -13.51
C THR A 232 -6.72 3.57 -12.70
N LEU A 233 -6.80 4.80 -12.18
CA LEU A 233 -8.01 5.33 -11.54
C LEU A 233 -8.52 6.56 -12.31
N PRO A 234 -9.55 6.43 -13.18
CA PRO A 234 -10.17 7.56 -13.85
C PRO A 234 -10.86 8.51 -12.85
N PRO A 235 -10.86 9.84 -13.08
CA PRO A 235 -11.52 10.81 -12.18
C PRO A 235 -13.00 10.47 -11.90
N ARG A 236 -13.72 9.97 -12.91
CA ARG A 236 -15.12 9.55 -12.80
C ARG A 236 -15.38 8.38 -11.85
N ASN A 237 -14.37 7.59 -11.52
CA ASN A 237 -14.48 6.43 -10.63
C ASN A 237 -13.95 6.71 -9.21
N GLU A 238 -13.45 7.92 -8.92
CA GLU A 238 -12.84 8.22 -7.62
C GLU A 238 -13.84 8.18 -6.47
N LEU A 239 -15.05 8.73 -6.65
CA LEU A 239 -16.07 8.70 -5.60
C LEU A 239 -16.48 7.27 -5.25
N GLU A 240 -16.69 6.44 -6.29
CA GLU A 240 -16.98 5.01 -6.09
C GLU A 240 -15.81 4.29 -5.38
N PHE A 241 -14.57 4.65 -5.70
CA PHE A 241 -13.40 4.09 -5.03
C PHE A 241 -13.39 4.43 -3.52
N PHE A 242 -13.62 5.70 -3.18
CA PHE A 242 -13.70 6.16 -1.79
C PHE A 242 -14.82 5.47 -1.01
N ASP A 243 -15.99 5.31 -1.64
CA ASP A 243 -17.12 4.61 -1.03
C ASP A 243 -16.79 3.14 -0.75
N ARG A 244 -16.15 2.44 -1.69
CA ARG A 244 -15.81 1.01 -1.54
C ARG A 244 -14.76 0.74 -0.47
N ILE A 245 -13.77 1.63 -0.33
CA ILE A 245 -12.76 1.51 0.74
C ILE A 245 -13.24 2.08 2.08
N GLY A 246 -14.43 2.69 2.11
CA GLY A 246 -15.03 3.24 3.34
C GLY A 246 -14.32 4.48 3.89
N ILE A 247 -13.68 5.29 3.03
CA ILE A 247 -12.94 6.49 3.43
C ILE A 247 -13.63 7.72 2.84
N ASN A 248 -13.91 8.73 3.66
CA ASN A 248 -14.49 9.96 3.16
C ASN A 248 -13.48 10.70 2.26
N LYS A 249 -13.94 11.31 1.16
CA LYS A 249 -13.09 12.12 0.26
C LYS A 249 -12.31 13.24 0.98
N HIS A 250 -12.78 13.72 2.13
CA HIS A 250 -12.12 14.75 2.94
C HIS A 250 -11.05 14.19 3.89
N GLU A 251 -10.98 12.87 4.06
CA GLU A 251 -10.04 12.16 4.94
C GLU A 251 -8.88 11.53 4.17
N ILE A 252 -8.80 11.78 2.85
CA ILE A 252 -7.77 11.27 1.96
C ILE A 252 -7.13 12.39 1.15
N VAL A 253 -5.79 12.46 1.20
CA VAL A 253 -5.03 13.40 0.37
C VAL A 253 -4.66 12.71 -0.94
N LYS A 254 -5.07 13.30 -2.06
CA LYS A 254 -4.87 12.72 -3.39
C LYS A 254 -3.82 13.51 -4.18
N PHE A 255 -2.89 12.77 -4.79
CA PHE A 255 -1.94 13.27 -5.77
C PHE A 255 -2.11 12.50 -7.08
N ARG A 256 -2.22 13.23 -8.19
CA ARG A 256 -2.40 12.65 -9.52
C ARG A 256 -1.35 13.23 -10.46
N ASP A 257 -0.59 12.34 -11.09
CA ASP A 257 0.27 12.64 -12.22
C ASP A 257 -0.42 12.30 -13.54
N SER A 258 0.12 12.79 -14.65
CA SER A 258 -0.31 12.37 -15.98
C SER A 258 -0.02 10.89 -16.19
N THR A 259 -1.06 10.12 -16.54
CA THR A 259 -0.91 8.71 -16.90
C THR A 259 -0.72 8.51 -18.41
N THR A 260 -0.64 9.62 -19.17
CA THR A 260 -0.41 9.60 -20.62
C THR A 260 1.00 9.13 -20.94
N ARG A 261 1.11 8.09 -21.75
CA ARG A 261 2.37 7.51 -22.23
C ARG A 261 2.68 8.09 -23.61
N LYS A 262 3.44 9.20 -23.66
CA LYS A 262 3.74 9.91 -24.92
C LYS A 262 4.56 9.07 -25.91
N GLU A 263 5.24 8.04 -25.44
CA GLU A 263 6.00 7.10 -26.24
C GLU A 263 5.13 5.99 -26.87
N ILE A 264 3.86 5.86 -26.46
CA ILE A 264 2.92 4.90 -27.04
C ILE A 264 2.12 5.58 -28.17
N LYS A 265 2.17 5.00 -29.36
CA LYS A 265 1.36 5.42 -30.51
C LYS A 265 0.16 4.48 -30.65
N TYR A 266 -1.02 5.07 -30.81
CA TYR A 266 -2.25 4.32 -31.06
C TYR A 266 -2.55 4.31 -32.56
N GLN A 267 -2.89 3.14 -33.08
CA GLN A 267 -3.33 2.94 -34.45
C GLN A 267 -4.53 2.01 -34.42
N VAL A 268 -5.61 2.39 -35.11
CA VAL A 268 -6.76 1.53 -35.37
C VAL A 268 -6.66 1.08 -36.83
N VAL A 269 -6.86 -0.21 -37.07
CA VAL A 269 -6.86 -0.80 -38.40
C VAL A 269 -8.18 -1.54 -38.54
N ASP A 270 -8.98 -1.12 -39.51
CA ASP A 270 -10.23 -1.78 -39.84
C ASP A 270 -9.96 -3.00 -40.74
N TYR A 271 -10.71 -4.07 -40.55
CA TYR A 271 -10.63 -5.31 -41.30
C TYR A 271 -12.02 -5.94 -41.43
N GLU A 272 -12.25 -6.70 -42.50
CA GLU A 272 -13.46 -7.52 -42.63
C GLU A 272 -13.35 -8.73 -41.73
N LYS A 273 -14.44 -9.09 -41.05
CA LYS A 273 -14.43 -10.12 -40.00
C LYS A 273 -13.96 -11.48 -40.52
N GLU A 274 -14.31 -11.80 -41.75
CA GLU A 274 -13.92 -13.03 -42.44
C GLU A 274 -12.40 -13.11 -42.69
N GLU A 275 -11.70 -11.97 -42.69
CA GLU A 275 -10.26 -11.86 -42.95
C GLU A 275 -9.44 -11.59 -41.68
N GLU A 276 -10.02 -11.73 -40.48
CA GLU A 276 -9.37 -11.38 -39.21
C GLU A 276 -7.98 -12.01 -39.05
N GLU A 277 -7.86 -13.31 -39.32
CA GLU A 277 -6.58 -14.03 -39.21
C GLU A 277 -5.55 -13.52 -40.22
N GLU A 278 -5.95 -13.30 -41.48
CA GLU A 278 -5.06 -12.79 -42.52
C GLU A 278 -4.63 -11.34 -42.26
N ALA A 279 -5.55 -10.50 -41.79
CA ALA A 279 -5.28 -9.12 -41.41
C ALA A 279 -4.31 -9.06 -40.21
N LEU A 280 -4.54 -9.89 -39.18
CA LEU A 280 -3.67 -10.01 -38.03
C LEU A 280 -2.28 -10.51 -38.43
N GLN A 281 -2.20 -11.56 -39.25
CA GLN A 281 -0.93 -12.12 -39.73
C GLN A 281 -0.14 -11.08 -40.51
N ARG A 282 -0.77 -10.39 -41.47
CA ARG A 282 -0.16 -9.27 -42.22
C ARG A 282 0.36 -8.19 -41.28
N MET A 283 -0.45 -7.76 -40.31
CA MET A 283 -0.05 -6.75 -39.34
C MET A 283 1.17 -7.19 -38.51
N VAL A 284 1.17 -8.42 -38.00
CA VAL A 284 2.28 -8.95 -37.20
C VAL A 284 3.55 -9.04 -38.04
N ASP A 285 3.45 -9.52 -39.28
CA ASP A 285 4.61 -9.64 -40.18
C ASP A 285 5.20 -8.28 -40.54
N ASP A 286 4.35 -7.28 -40.83
CA ASP A 286 4.79 -5.91 -41.07
C ASP A 286 5.45 -5.30 -39.84
N LYS A 287 4.90 -5.54 -38.63
CA LYS A 287 5.53 -5.08 -37.38
C LYS A 287 6.83 -5.81 -37.09
N LYS A 288 6.96 -7.11 -37.40
CA LYS A 288 8.24 -7.86 -37.27
C LYS A 288 9.31 -7.29 -38.19
N ARG A 289 8.95 -6.92 -39.42
CA ARG A 289 9.85 -6.27 -40.38
C ARG A 289 10.23 -4.87 -39.91
N GLN A 290 9.27 -4.08 -39.43
CA GLN A 290 9.48 -2.71 -38.95
C GLN A 290 10.35 -2.67 -37.68
N TYR A 291 10.18 -3.63 -36.77
CA TYR A 291 10.82 -3.66 -35.46
C TYR A 291 11.70 -4.90 -35.29
N LEU A 292 12.69 -5.05 -36.18
CA LEU A 292 13.60 -6.20 -36.19
C LEU A 292 14.28 -6.41 -34.82
N GLY A 293 14.21 -7.65 -34.31
CA GLY A 293 14.80 -8.02 -33.02
C GLY A 293 14.07 -7.48 -31.79
N LYS A 294 12.88 -6.85 -31.95
CA LYS A 294 12.03 -6.43 -30.83
C LYS A 294 10.96 -7.48 -30.53
N GLN A 295 10.45 -7.44 -29.31
CA GLN A 295 9.34 -8.30 -28.89
C GLN A 295 8.00 -7.68 -29.29
N ILE A 296 7.09 -8.52 -29.77
CA ILE A 296 5.71 -8.16 -30.12
C ILE A 296 4.79 -9.02 -29.26
N VAL A 297 3.81 -8.39 -28.62
CA VAL A 297 2.77 -9.07 -27.85
C VAL A 297 1.46 -8.92 -28.59
N VAL A 298 0.80 -10.05 -28.86
CA VAL A 298 -0.51 -10.11 -29.50
C VAL A 298 -1.49 -10.68 -28.49
N TYR A 299 -2.57 -9.94 -28.23
CA TYR A 299 -3.65 -10.38 -27.37
C TYR A 299 -4.80 -10.87 -28.23
N CYS A 300 -5.08 -12.17 -28.18
CA CYS A 300 -6.22 -12.79 -28.87
C CYS A 300 -7.36 -13.04 -27.88
N SER A 301 -8.61 -12.97 -28.36
CA SER A 301 -9.79 -13.21 -27.53
C SER A 301 -10.03 -14.70 -27.21
N LYS A 302 -9.39 -15.60 -27.97
CA LYS A 302 -9.44 -17.06 -27.81
C LYS A 302 -8.03 -17.62 -27.88
N ILE A 303 -7.81 -18.75 -27.20
CA ILE A 303 -6.57 -19.55 -27.26
C ILE A 303 -6.62 -20.42 -28.52
#